data_AF-A0A0R2JGM5-F1
#
_entry.id   AF-A0A0R2JGM5-F1
#
_cell.length_a   1.000
_cell.length_b   1.000
_cell.length_c   1.000
_cell.angle_alpha   90.00
_cell.angle_beta   90.00
_cell.angle_gamma   90.00
#
_symmetry.space_group_name_H-M   'P 1'
#
loop_
_entity.id
_entity.type
_entity.pdbx_description
1 polymer ?
#
loop_
_entity_poly.entity_id
_entity_poly.type
_entity_poly.pdbx_seq_one_letter_code
_entity_poly.pdbx_strand_id
1 'polypeptide(L)' 'MGLFDSKYQVMQKGGFLKSDKVVLDNVSKKEAEKFIDSKSGFFGGDGNDYFIKKR' A
#
# COMPACT_ATOMS: atom_id res chain seq x y z
N MET A 1 -22.34 -16.39 -4.68
CA MET A 1 -21.32 -15.73 -3.83
C MET A 1 -20.17 -15.29 -4.73
N GLY A 2 -19.67 -14.06 -4.61
CA GLY A 2 -18.42 -13.67 -5.30
C GLY A 2 -18.25 -12.22 -5.75
N LEU A 3 -18.98 -11.24 -5.21
CA LEU A 3 -18.83 -9.81 -5.61
C LEU A 3 -17.73 -9.05 -4.83
N PHE A 4 -16.90 -9.76 -4.06
CA PHE A 4 -15.97 -9.15 -3.10
C PHE A 4 -14.49 -9.47 -3.33
N ASP A 5 -14.10 -9.96 -4.50
CA ASP A 5 -12.68 -9.99 -4.87
C ASP A 5 -12.22 -8.62 -5.36
N SER A 6 -12.52 -7.57 -4.59
CA SER A 6 -11.92 -6.26 -4.80
C SER A 6 -10.45 -6.41 -4.45
N LYS A 7 -9.63 -6.60 -5.49
CA LYS A 7 -8.18 -6.66 -5.38
C LYS A 7 -7.66 -5.25 -5.12
N TYR A 8 -6.84 -5.11 -4.10
CA TYR A 8 -6.20 -3.86 -3.76
C TYR A 8 -4.71 -3.94 -4.09
N GLN A 9 -4.12 -2.78 -4.32
CA GLN A 9 -2.70 -2.58 -4.53
C GLN A 9 -2.21 -1.56 -3.52
N VAL A 10 -1.02 -1.78 -2.96
CA VAL A 10 -0.34 -0.77 -2.14
C VAL A 10 0.73 -0.12 -3.00
N MET A 11 0.60 1.18 -3.15
CA MET A 11 1.57 2.02 -3.83
C MET A 11 2.32 2.83 -2.78
N GLN A 12 3.65 2.86 -2.94
CA GLN A 12 4.53 3.75 -2.21
C GLN A 12 4.67 5.02 -3.04
N LYS A 13 4.20 6.12 -2.47
CA LYS A 13 4.41 7.47 -2.96
C LYS A 13 5.87 7.82 -2.70
N GLY A 14 6.66 7.85 -3.77
CA GLY A 14 8.01 8.37 -3.69
C GLY A 14 7.95 9.85 -3.38
N GLY A 15 8.85 10.34 -2.51
CA GLY A 15 9.02 11.78 -2.28
C GLY A 15 9.25 12.55 -3.60
N PHE A 16 9.26 13.88 -3.54
CA PHE A 16 9.18 14.86 -4.65
C PHE A 16 9.96 14.59 -5.97
N LEU A 17 10.95 13.68 -5.98
CA LEU A 17 11.78 13.29 -7.15
C LEU A 17 11.69 11.79 -7.51
N LYS A 18 10.99 10.96 -6.74
CA LYS A 18 10.87 9.51 -6.97
C LYS A 18 9.46 9.18 -7.47
N SER A 19 9.39 8.41 -8.55
CA SER A 19 8.12 7.88 -9.08
C SER A 19 7.43 6.94 -8.09
N ASP A 20 6.09 6.94 -8.11
CA ASP A 20 5.28 6.00 -7.35
C ASP A 20 5.64 4.56 -7.71
N LYS A 21 5.82 3.71 -6.69
CA LYS A 21 6.18 2.30 -6.89
C LYS A 21 5.11 1.39 -6.32
N VAL A 22 4.67 0.40 -7.10
CA VAL A 22 3.80 -0.67 -6.59
C VAL A 22 4.64 -1.57 -5.69
N VAL A 23 4.22 -1.70 -4.43
CA VAL A 23 4.93 -2.51 -3.42
C VAL A 23 4.16 -3.81 -3.14
N LEU A 24 2.84 -3.76 -3.19
CA LEU A 24 1.99 -4.93 -3.15
C LEU A 24 0.95 -4.84 -4.26
N ASP A 25 0.76 -5.94 -4.97
CA ASP A 25 -0.26 -6.11 -5.99
C ASP A 25 -1.20 -7.26 -5.62
N ASN A 26 -2.48 -7.15 -5.99
CA ASN A 26 -3.45 -8.24 -5.90
C ASN A 26 -3.63 -8.77 -4.47
N VAL A 27 -3.65 -7.85 -3.50
CA VAL A 27 -3.82 -8.16 -2.07
C VAL A 27 -5.22 -7.81 -1.58
N SER A 28 -5.63 -8.44 -0.48
CA SER A 28 -6.87 -8.07 0.22
C SER A 28 -6.72 -6.74 0.94
N LYS A 29 -7.84 -6.02 1.15
CA LYS A 29 -7.85 -4.76 1.90
C LYS A 29 -7.14 -4.87 3.26
N LYS A 30 -7.42 -5.95 4.00
CA LYS A 30 -6.81 -6.23 5.31
C LYS A 30 -5.29 -6.38 5.24
N GLU A 31 -4.77 -7.02 4.20
CA GLU A 31 -3.32 -7.19 4.02
C GLU A 31 -2.66 -5.87 3.63
N ALA A 32 -3.31 -5.09 2.75
CA ALA A 32 -2.86 -3.76 2.38
C ALA A 32 -2.79 -2.83 3.61
N GLU A 33 -3.83 -2.81 4.44
CA GLU A 33 -3.86 -2.03 5.69
C GLU A 33 -2.77 -2.48 6.66
N LYS A 34 -2.62 -3.79 6.87
CA LYS A 34 -1.59 -4.36 7.75
C LYS A 34 -0.17 -4.05 7.27
N PHE A 35 0.05 -4.00 5.95
CA PHE A 35 1.34 -3.61 5.38
C PHE A 35 1.67 -2.15 5.65
N ILE A 36 0.70 -1.25 5.42
CA ILE A 36 0.87 0.18 5.70
C ILE A 36 1.11 0.41 7.18
N ASP A 37 0.32 -0.21 8.05
CA ASP A 37 0.47 -0.12 9.52
C ASP A 37 1.85 -0.61 9.97
N SER A 38 2.29 -1.77 9.47
CA SER A 38 3.62 -2.32 9.79
C SER A 38 4.78 -1.47 9.27
N LYS A 39 4.61 -0.79 8.14
CA LYS A 39 5.62 0.13 7.57
C LYS A 39 5.59 1.51 8.22
N SER A 40 4.42 1.97 8.66
CA SER A 40 4.23 3.27 9.29
C SER A 40 4.58 3.26 10.79
N GLY A 41 4.46 2.12 11.47
CA GLY A 41 4.56 2.03 12.93
C GLY A 41 5.91 1.62 13.52
N PHE A 42 6.82 0.97 12.76
CA PHE A 42 8.01 0.33 13.36
C PHE A 42 9.37 0.91 12.95
N PHE A 43 9.44 1.74 11.92
CA PHE A 43 10.71 2.36 11.50
C PHE A 43 10.47 3.84 11.23
N GLY A 44 11.09 4.69 12.04
CA GLY A 44 11.01 6.14 11.86
C GLY A 44 11.35 6.55 10.42
N GLY A 45 10.41 7.25 9.79
CA GLY A 45 10.71 8.34 8.87
C GLY A 45 11.43 7.99 7.56
N ASP A 46 11.18 6.82 6.96
CA ASP A 46 11.31 6.76 5.51
C ASP A 46 10.12 7.59 5.00
N GLY A 47 10.34 8.87 4.64
CA GLY A 47 9.29 9.86 4.28
C GLY A 47 8.51 9.54 3.01
N ASN A 48 8.20 8.26 2.80
CA ASN A 48 7.45 7.68 1.73
C ASN A 48 6.05 7.36 2.26
N ASP A 49 5.06 8.09 1.78
CA ASP A 49 3.65 7.81 2.05
C ASP A 49 3.22 6.53 1.33
N TYR A 50 2.53 5.63 2.00
CA TYR A 50 1.92 4.46 1.36
C TYR A 50 0.41 4.67 1.24
N PHE A 51 -0.16 4.30 0.09
CA PHE A 51 -1.61 4.40 -0.14
C PHE A 51 -2.17 3.15 -0.80
N ILE A 52 -3.43 2.85 -0.47
CA ILE A 52 -4.16 1.71 -1.01
C ILE A 52 -4.94 2.18 -2.23
N LYS A 53 -4.73 1.52 -3.38
CA LYS A 53 -5.47 1.74 -4.62
C LYS A 53 -6.30 0.50 -4.93
N LYS A 54 -7.57 0.69 -5.29
CA LYS A 54 -8.40 -0.40 -5.81
C LYS A 54 -7.97 -0.72 -7.24
N ARG A 55 -7.77 -2.01 -7.54
CA ARG A 55 -7.52 -2.49 -8.91
C ARG A 55 -8.81 -2.58 -9.70
#